data_AF-A0A8S4N8K2-F1
#
_entry.id   AF-A0A8S4N8K2-F1
#
_cell.length_a   1.000
_cell.length_b   1.000
_cell.length_c   1.000
_cell.angle_alpha   90.00
_cell.angle_beta   90.00
_cell.angle_gamma   90.00
#
_symmetry.space_group_name_H-M   'P 1'
#
loop_
_entity.id
_entity.type
_entity.pdbx_description
1 polymer ?
#
loop_
_entity_poly.entity_id
_entity_poly.type
_entity_poly.pdbx_seq_one_letter_code
_entity_poly.pdbx_strand_id
1 'polypeptide(L)'
;MHGFINACNILHTGHVHSEMNMEIVMCIALLCACVDARHHSTRARAGLPRVGHNIAGLEMDRPLIIGHRGSAGMMPEHSLEGYKLAIKQGTDVIECDMCLTKDLKIVCLHESWFSRVTNVKDDPEFRDKIVSREVEGSLINDWFSVDFTLKELKKLRLIQPNSFRDQTHNLKYPMATLTELIDLVKAEDRTVAIHAETKNPEWVNSLDLVKNANTTFEDIVVEVLEARGYDSEYSPFFLQSFSEESLRALAQRTTVPKVMLVWKEGVTQEKLMELSEFCYGMGLWKDLIITGWNDAYGYKNYAWNRTDLVERIHNLGMKVHIYTMRNEDRYLLWDYGQDPRREYEAFLQLGVDGYFTDFPATLKSLLDDAYISSAIPCATLCPPSLSSPGSSSDKNKKQSKSILRSIRALLCSVYCDE
;
A
#
# COMPACT_ATOMS: atom_id res chain seq x y z
N MET A 1 5.21 -6.90 38.02
CA MET A 1 4.59 -8.01 38.78
C MET A 1 4.68 -7.82 40.30
N HIS A 2 5.86 -7.59 40.90
CA HIS A 2 6.02 -7.41 42.36
C HIS A 2 5.23 -6.21 42.96
N GLY A 3 5.08 -5.10 42.23
CA GLY A 3 4.26 -3.96 42.68
C GLY A 3 2.74 -4.21 42.65
N PHE A 4 2.26 -5.06 41.74
CA PHE A 4 0.83 -5.38 41.57
C PHE A 4 0.33 -6.32 42.69
N ILE A 5 1.19 -7.26 43.09
CA ILE A 5 0.93 -8.18 44.22
C ILE A 5 0.84 -7.40 45.55
N ASN A 6 1.66 -6.37 45.73
CA ASN A 6 1.60 -5.52 46.93
C ASN A 6 0.33 -4.63 46.98
N ALA A 7 -0.16 -4.13 45.84
CA ALA A 7 -1.41 -3.36 45.78
C ALA A 7 -2.64 -4.24 46.09
N CYS A 8 -2.67 -5.48 45.58
CA CYS A 8 -3.73 -6.44 45.90
C CYS A 8 -3.67 -6.95 47.34
N ASN A 9 -2.47 -7.08 47.94
CA ASN A 9 -2.34 -7.50 49.34
C ASN A 9 -2.81 -6.43 50.35
N ILE A 10 -2.72 -5.15 50.00
CA ILE A 10 -3.28 -4.04 50.80
C ILE A 10 -4.82 -4.11 50.81
N LEU A 11 -5.44 -4.56 49.71
CA LEU A 11 -6.89 -4.78 49.63
C LEU A 11 -7.34 -6.01 50.43
N HIS A 12 -6.46 -6.99 50.65
CA HIS A 12 -6.83 -8.27 51.28
C HIS A 12 -6.59 -8.32 52.81
N THR A 13 -5.80 -7.42 53.38
CA THR A 13 -5.38 -7.49 54.80
C THR A 13 -5.79 -6.29 55.67
N GLY A 14 -6.53 -5.32 55.14
CA GLY A 14 -7.02 -4.17 55.92
C GLY A 14 -8.54 -4.19 56.12
N HIS A 15 -8.99 -4.27 57.37
CA HIS A 15 -10.35 -3.91 57.76
C HIS A 15 -10.69 -2.48 57.31
N VAL A 16 -11.37 -2.33 56.18
CA VAL A 16 -12.11 -1.12 55.81
C VAL A 16 -13.43 -1.57 55.19
N HIS A 17 -14.39 -1.91 56.05
CA HIS A 17 -15.79 -1.97 55.66
C HIS A 17 -16.40 -0.57 55.77
N SER A 18 -17.22 -0.24 54.77
CA SER A 18 -18.10 0.93 54.61
C SER A 18 -17.43 2.24 54.16
N GLU A 19 -17.92 2.74 53.02
CA GLU A 19 -17.60 4.02 52.36
C GLU A 19 -16.29 4.11 51.56
N MET A 20 -16.06 3.14 50.66
CA MET A 20 -15.26 3.43 49.48
C MET A 20 -16.12 4.22 48.48
N ASN A 21 -15.80 5.51 48.31
CA ASN A 21 -16.52 6.42 47.39
C ASN A 21 -16.60 5.81 45.99
N MET A 22 -17.79 5.81 45.39
CA MET A 22 -18.06 5.23 44.06
C MET A 22 -17.12 5.81 42.98
N GLU A 23 -16.70 7.07 43.13
CA GLU A 23 -15.70 7.73 42.29
C GLU A 23 -14.32 7.05 42.31
N ILE A 24 -13.88 6.52 43.46
CA ILE A 24 -12.58 5.83 43.59
C ILE A 24 -12.64 4.48 42.89
N VAL A 25 -13.75 3.75 43.02
CA VAL A 25 -13.98 2.49 42.31
C VAL A 25 -14.04 2.73 40.79
N MET A 26 -14.70 3.81 40.36
CA MET A 26 -14.78 4.17 38.95
C MET A 26 -13.41 4.60 38.39
N CYS A 27 -12.61 5.35 39.15
CA CYS A 27 -11.23 5.69 38.78
C CYS A 27 -10.33 4.45 38.68
N ILE A 28 -10.46 3.49 39.61
CA ILE A 28 -9.70 2.23 39.56
C ILE A 28 -10.14 1.36 38.37
N ALA A 29 -11.45 1.29 38.09
CA ALA A 29 -11.97 0.55 36.94
C ALA A 29 -11.53 1.18 35.60
N LEU A 30 -11.55 2.52 35.49
CA LEU A 30 -11.01 3.26 34.34
C LEU A 30 -9.49 3.09 34.22
N LEU A 31 -8.75 3.07 35.34
CA LEU A 31 -7.32 2.80 35.36
C LEU A 31 -7.02 1.36 34.93
N CYS A 32 -7.76 0.35 35.39
CA CYS A 32 -7.62 -1.04 34.95
C CYS A 32 -7.97 -1.18 33.47
N ALA A 33 -9.04 -0.56 32.98
CA ALA A 33 -9.39 -0.55 31.56
C ALA A 33 -8.31 0.15 30.70
N CYS A 34 -7.70 1.23 31.21
CA CYS A 34 -6.57 1.91 30.55
C CYS A 34 -5.25 1.12 30.63
N VAL A 35 -5.06 0.29 31.67
CA VAL A 35 -3.90 -0.60 31.83
C VAL A 35 -4.06 -1.86 30.98
N ASP A 36 -5.27 -2.40 30.80
CA ASP A 36 -5.54 -3.52 29.86
C ASP A 36 -5.48 -3.06 28.40
N ALA A 37 -6.01 -1.87 28.09
CA ALA A 37 -5.87 -1.24 26.77
C ALA A 37 -4.39 -0.95 26.46
N ARG A 38 -3.59 -0.57 27.48
CA ARG A 38 -2.14 -0.44 27.34
C ARG A 38 -1.41 -1.78 27.35
N HIS A 39 -1.77 -2.81 28.11
CA HIS A 39 -1.07 -4.10 27.98
C HIS A 39 -1.30 -4.75 26.61
N HIS A 40 -2.41 -4.44 25.94
CA HIS A 40 -2.59 -4.75 24.52
C HIS A 40 -1.85 -3.77 23.57
N SER A 41 -1.65 -2.49 23.92
CA SER A 41 -0.93 -1.51 23.08
C SER A 41 0.57 -1.32 23.38
N THR A 42 1.06 -1.76 24.53
CA THR A 42 2.42 -1.61 25.10
C THR A 42 3.12 -2.95 25.27
N ARG A 43 2.57 -4.04 24.70
CA ARG A 43 3.44 -4.80 23.78
C ARG A 43 3.78 -3.85 22.64
N ALA A 44 4.69 -2.91 22.93
CA ALA A 44 5.45 -2.25 21.89
C ALA A 44 5.92 -3.38 20.98
N ARG A 45 5.48 -3.37 19.72
CA ARG A 45 6.08 -4.17 18.65
C ARG A 45 7.50 -3.63 18.45
N ALA A 46 8.38 -3.92 19.40
CA ALA A 46 9.81 -3.73 19.25
C ALA A 46 10.25 -4.64 18.09
N GLY A 47 10.76 -4.04 17.01
CA GLY A 47 11.37 -4.77 15.90
C GLY A 47 10.62 -4.78 14.56
N LEU A 48 9.62 -3.93 14.32
CA LEU A 48 9.13 -3.74 12.94
C LEU A 48 10.20 -3.03 12.09
N PRO A 49 10.42 -3.46 10.83
CA PRO A 49 11.42 -2.86 9.97
C PRO A 49 11.03 -1.43 9.63
N ARG A 50 12.01 -0.51 9.74
CA ARG A 50 11.93 0.83 9.17
C ARG A 50 12.46 0.78 7.74
N VAL A 51 11.81 1.50 6.84
CA VAL A 51 12.14 1.46 5.42
C VAL A 51 12.46 2.86 4.91
N GLY A 52 13.71 3.13 4.54
CA GLY A 52 14.06 4.34 3.79
C GLY A 52 13.90 4.10 2.28
N HIS A 53 13.11 4.93 1.61
CA HIS A 53 12.82 4.79 0.16
C HIS A 53 13.77 5.60 -0.73
N ASN A 54 14.46 6.61 -0.21
CA ASN A 54 15.35 7.50 -1.00
C ASN A 54 14.66 8.14 -2.23
N ILE A 55 13.37 8.47 -2.10
CA ILE A 55 12.59 9.17 -3.11
C ILE A 55 12.11 10.50 -2.54
N ALA A 56 12.24 11.58 -3.32
CA ALA A 56 11.95 12.93 -2.88
C ALA A 56 10.50 13.06 -2.38
N GLY A 57 10.34 13.44 -1.10
CA GLY A 57 9.04 13.60 -0.45
C GLY A 57 8.38 12.30 0.03
N LEU A 58 9.00 11.12 -0.16
CA LEU A 58 8.55 9.82 0.37
C LEU A 58 9.46 9.31 1.51
N GLU A 59 9.88 10.18 2.41
CA GLU A 59 10.67 9.80 3.59
C GLU A 59 9.76 9.29 4.72
N MET A 60 9.30 8.05 4.60
CA MET A 60 8.42 7.40 5.57
C MET A 60 9.09 6.17 6.17
N ASP A 61 9.15 6.06 7.51
CA ASP A 61 9.74 4.92 8.25
C ASP A 61 8.90 3.62 8.19
N ARG A 62 8.07 3.45 7.16
CA ARG A 62 7.16 2.33 6.95
C ARG A 62 7.09 1.92 5.48
N PRO A 63 6.58 0.72 5.16
CA PRO A 63 6.35 0.33 3.78
C PRO A 63 5.37 1.25 3.04
N LEU A 64 5.53 1.34 1.72
CA LEU A 64 4.67 2.12 0.83
C LEU A 64 3.31 1.46 0.63
N ILE A 65 2.27 2.28 0.62
CA ILE A 65 0.94 1.94 0.16
C ILE A 65 0.87 2.30 -1.32
N ILE A 66 0.82 1.29 -2.18
CA ILE A 66 0.76 1.45 -3.63
C ILE A 66 -0.66 1.08 -4.09
N GLY A 67 -1.43 2.07 -4.52
CA GLY A 67 -2.80 1.89 -4.99
C GLY A 67 -2.78 1.22 -6.36
N HIS A 68 -2.97 -0.10 -6.38
CA HIS A 68 -2.94 -0.91 -7.60
C HIS A 68 -4.14 -0.53 -8.47
N ARG A 69 -3.84 0.09 -9.61
CA ARG A 69 -4.78 0.73 -10.53
C ARG A 69 -5.70 1.75 -9.85
N GLY A 70 -5.19 2.39 -8.78
CA GLY A 70 -5.95 3.22 -7.85
C GLY A 70 -6.60 2.41 -6.72
N SER A 71 -7.90 2.63 -6.49
CA SER A 71 -8.71 1.89 -5.52
C SER A 71 -9.56 0.86 -6.27
N ALA A 72 -8.91 -0.07 -6.99
CA ALA A 72 -9.56 -0.98 -7.93
C ALA A 72 -10.54 -1.99 -7.27
N GLY A 73 -10.44 -2.17 -5.96
CA GLY A 73 -11.42 -2.92 -5.17
C GLY A 73 -12.76 -2.21 -5.02
N MET A 74 -12.77 -0.87 -5.16
CA MET A 74 -13.93 0.00 -4.90
C MET A 74 -14.41 0.74 -6.16
N MET A 75 -13.55 0.91 -7.16
CA MET A 75 -13.80 1.71 -8.37
C MET A 75 -13.35 0.94 -9.62
N PRO A 76 -13.89 1.26 -10.82
CA PRO A 76 -13.32 0.78 -12.07
C PRO A 76 -11.84 1.16 -12.15
N GLU A 77 -11.00 0.19 -12.49
CA GLU A 77 -9.54 0.35 -12.55
C GLU A 77 -9.12 1.47 -13.51
N HIS A 78 -8.05 2.20 -13.16
CA HIS A 78 -7.50 3.31 -13.94
C HIS A 78 -8.48 4.43 -14.32
N SER A 79 -9.53 4.63 -13.51
CA SER A 79 -10.30 5.88 -13.54
C SER A 79 -9.61 6.96 -12.71
N LEU A 80 -9.75 8.24 -13.11
CA LEU A 80 -9.25 9.35 -12.28
C LEU A 80 -9.94 9.38 -10.91
N GLU A 81 -11.21 8.99 -10.84
CA GLU A 81 -11.97 8.88 -9.60
C GLU A 81 -11.47 7.75 -8.71
N GLY A 82 -11.03 6.63 -9.29
CA GLY A 82 -10.32 5.56 -8.58
C GLY A 82 -9.00 6.03 -7.99
N TYR A 83 -8.23 6.83 -8.72
CA TYR A 83 -7.00 7.44 -8.22
C TYR A 83 -7.26 8.44 -7.09
N LYS A 84 -8.21 9.36 -7.27
CA LYS A 84 -8.64 10.31 -6.22
C LYS A 84 -9.08 9.59 -4.94
N LEU A 85 -9.82 8.49 -5.07
CA LEU A 85 -10.21 7.69 -3.92
C LEU A 85 -9.00 7.06 -3.22
N ALA A 86 -8.05 6.48 -3.96
CA ALA A 86 -6.84 5.91 -3.39
C ALA A 86 -5.97 6.96 -2.67
N ILE A 87 -5.82 8.17 -3.24
CA ILE A 87 -5.13 9.30 -2.59
C ILE A 87 -5.81 9.66 -1.27
N LYS A 88 -7.15 9.78 -1.27
CA LYS A 88 -7.95 10.04 -0.06
C LYS A 88 -7.82 8.92 0.98
N GLN A 89 -7.67 7.68 0.54
CA GLN A 89 -7.47 6.51 1.40
C GLN A 89 -6.03 6.41 1.93
N GLY A 90 -5.15 7.34 1.57
CA GLY A 90 -3.81 7.47 2.14
C GLY A 90 -2.72 6.74 1.37
N THR A 91 -2.91 6.46 0.07
CA THR A 91 -1.85 5.87 -0.75
C THR A 91 -0.63 6.78 -0.83
N ASP A 92 0.57 6.21 -0.82
CA ASP A 92 1.82 6.94 -1.04
C ASP A 92 2.16 7.02 -2.53
N VAL A 93 1.77 5.97 -3.26
CA VAL A 93 2.03 5.80 -4.69
C VAL A 93 0.74 5.36 -5.41
N ILE A 94 0.51 5.85 -6.63
CA ILE A 94 -0.55 5.38 -7.53
C ILE A 94 0.06 4.59 -8.69
N GLU A 95 -0.47 3.41 -8.96
CA GLU A 95 -0.04 2.58 -10.08
C GLU A 95 -0.82 2.92 -11.38
N CYS A 96 -0.11 2.92 -12.52
CA CYS A 96 -0.67 3.09 -13.85
C CYS A 96 0.00 2.13 -14.86
N ASP A 97 -0.77 1.16 -15.34
CA ASP A 97 -0.39 0.32 -16.47
C ASP A 97 -0.43 1.14 -17.76
N MET A 98 0.70 1.32 -18.44
CA MET A 98 0.81 2.16 -19.63
C MET A 98 0.53 1.34 -20.89
N CYS A 99 -0.47 1.78 -21.66
CA CYS A 99 -0.71 1.34 -23.03
C CYS A 99 -0.70 2.53 -24.00
N LEU A 100 -0.36 2.26 -25.26
CA LEU A 100 -0.22 3.27 -26.29
C LEU A 100 -1.47 3.38 -27.17
N THR A 101 -1.89 4.60 -27.49
CA THR A 101 -2.96 4.87 -28.45
C THR A 101 -2.43 4.98 -29.88
N LYS A 102 -3.35 4.97 -30.86
CA LYS A 102 -3.03 5.20 -32.29
C LYS A 102 -2.29 6.50 -32.56
N ASP A 103 -2.57 7.53 -31.76
CA ASP A 103 -1.93 8.86 -31.83
C ASP A 103 -0.78 9.01 -30.81
N LEU A 104 -0.17 7.90 -30.42
CA LEU A 104 1.02 7.79 -29.57
C LEU A 104 0.87 8.51 -28.22
N LYS A 105 -0.32 8.43 -27.61
CA LYS A 105 -0.59 8.91 -26.24
C LYS A 105 -0.61 7.74 -25.29
N ILE A 106 -0.21 7.98 -24.04
CA ILE A 106 -0.22 6.96 -22.99
C ILE A 106 -1.53 7.02 -22.22
N VAL A 107 -2.28 5.92 -22.24
CA VAL A 107 -3.46 5.69 -21.41
C VAL A 107 -3.13 4.72 -20.28
N CYS A 108 -3.79 4.87 -19.14
CA CYS A 108 -3.68 3.92 -18.03
C CYS A 108 -4.68 2.77 -18.23
N LEU A 109 -4.17 1.59 -18.55
CA LEU A 109 -4.92 0.40 -18.95
C LEU A 109 -4.08 -0.87 -18.74
N HIS A 110 -4.63 -1.88 -18.06
CA HIS A 110 -3.85 -3.09 -17.73
C HIS A 110 -3.43 -3.95 -18.91
N GLU A 111 -4.13 -3.89 -20.04
CA GLU A 111 -3.79 -4.65 -21.24
C GLU A 111 -3.96 -3.77 -22.46
N SER A 112 -3.20 -4.01 -23.52
CA SER A 112 -3.40 -3.23 -24.76
C SER A 112 -4.80 -3.45 -25.38
N TRP A 113 -5.54 -4.47 -24.96
CA TRP A 113 -6.94 -4.73 -25.30
C TRP A 113 -7.90 -4.48 -24.13
N PHE A 114 -9.08 -3.93 -24.40
CA PHE A 114 -9.87 -3.27 -23.35
C PHE A 114 -11.35 -3.62 -23.26
N SER A 115 -11.84 -4.63 -23.98
CA SER A 115 -13.26 -4.99 -23.91
C SER A 115 -13.73 -5.50 -22.55
N ARG A 116 -12.81 -5.95 -21.70
CA ARG A 116 -13.09 -6.41 -20.34
C ARG A 116 -13.43 -5.26 -19.39
N VAL A 117 -12.91 -4.06 -19.65
CA VAL A 117 -12.94 -2.92 -18.72
C VAL A 117 -13.67 -1.71 -19.29
N THR A 118 -14.27 -1.83 -20.47
CA THR A 118 -15.06 -0.75 -21.09
C THR A 118 -16.38 -1.26 -21.66
N ASN A 119 -17.25 -0.33 -22.05
CA ASN A 119 -18.48 -0.60 -22.77
C ASN A 119 -18.33 -0.78 -24.30
N VAL A 120 -17.12 -0.98 -24.83
CA VAL A 120 -16.86 -0.99 -26.29
C VAL A 120 -17.71 -2.02 -27.06
N LYS A 121 -18.06 -3.15 -26.42
CA LYS A 121 -18.88 -4.21 -27.01
C LYS A 121 -20.28 -3.73 -27.39
N ASP A 122 -20.81 -2.77 -26.64
CA ASP A 122 -22.17 -2.24 -26.79
C ASP A 122 -22.18 -0.87 -27.47
N ASP A 123 -21.01 -0.31 -27.77
CA ASP A 123 -20.89 1.01 -28.38
C ASP A 123 -21.15 0.94 -29.90
N PRO A 124 -22.16 1.65 -30.44
CA PRO A 124 -22.53 1.55 -31.84
C PRO A 124 -21.49 2.12 -32.82
N GLU A 125 -20.59 3.01 -32.36
CA GLU A 125 -19.51 3.55 -33.19
C GLU A 125 -18.31 2.58 -33.27
N PHE A 126 -18.10 1.78 -32.22
CA PHE A 126 -16.86 1.02 -32.04
C PHE A 126 -17.00 -0.49 -31.97
N ARG A 127 -18.19 -1.04 -31.73
CA ARG A 127 -18.40 -2.50 -31.60
C ARG A 127 -17.91 -3.32 -32.81
N ASP A 128 -17.85 -2.73 -33.99
CA ASP A 128 -17.42 -3.43 -35.21
C ASP A 128 -15.90 -3.30 -35.47
N LYS A 129 -15.14 -2.61 -34.59
CA LYS A 129 -13.67 -2.46 -34.66
C LYS A 129 -12.87 -3.60 -34.00
N ILE A 130 -13.52 -4.70 -33.63
CA ILE A 130 -12.83 -5.88 -33.08
C ILE A 130 -11.83 -6.45 -34.09
N VAL A 131 -10.66 -6.86 -33.63
CA VAL A 131 -9.61 -7.42 -34.50
C VAL A 131 -8.84 -8.52 -33.77
N SER A 132 -8.31 -9.48 -34.53
CA SER A 132 -7.39 -10.50 -34.00
C SER A 132 -5.94 -10.06 -34.17
N ARG A 133 -5.16 -10.09 -33.10
CA ARG A 133 -3.71 -9.81 -33.11
C ARG A 133 -2.95 -10.87 -32.34
N GLU A 134 -1.76 -11.23 -32.82
CA GLU A 134 -0.82 -12.02 -32.04
C GLU A 134 -0.05 -11.08 -31.10
N VAL A 135 -0.11 -11.37 -29.81
CA VAL A 135 0.60 -10.65 -28.74
C VAL A 135 1.33 -11.70 -27.93
N GLU A 136 2.67 -11.64 -27.90
CA GLU A 136 3.51 -12.54 -27.09
C GLU A 136 3.15 -14.04 -27.27
N GLY A 137 2.93 -14.46 -28.53
CA GLY A 137 2.60 -15.84 -28.88
C GLY A 137 1.14 -16.25 -28.61
N SER A 138 0.28 -15.32 -28.19
CA SER A 138 -1.15 -15.54 -28.00
C SER A 138 -1.98 -14.77 -29.02
N LEU A 139 -2.91 -15.45 -29.68
CA LEU A 139 -3.88 -14.80 -30.57
C LEU A 139 -5.04 -14.23 -29.74
N ILE A 140 -5.12 -12.91 -29.68
CA ILE A 140 -6.13 -12.16 -28.94
C ILE A 140 -7.12 -11.52 -29.92
N ASN A 141 -8.41 -11.79 -29.75
CA ASN A 141 -9.50 -11.22 -30.55
C ASN A 141 -10.30 -10.21 -29.69
N ASP A 142 -9.97 -8.93 -29.81
CA ASP A 142 -10.49 -7.85 -28.97
C ASP A 142 -10.29 -6.48 -29.67
N TRP A 143 -10.56 -5.37 -28.98
CA TRP A 143 -10.32 -4.00 -29.41
C TRP A 143 -9.03 -3.51 -28.75
N PHE A 144 -8.10 -3.02 -29.56
CA PHE A 144 -6.77 -2.63 -29.09
C PHE A 144 -6.61 -1.13 -29.02
N SER A 145 -6.01 -0.63 -27.95
CA SER A 145 -5.76 0.80 -27.71
C SER A 145 -5.00 1.46 -28.87
N VAL A 146 -4.05 0.74 -29.47
CA VAL A 146 -3.27 1.17 -30.64
C VAL A 146 -4.08 1.38 -31.92
N ASP A 147 -5.33 0.90 -31.97
CA ASP A 147 -6.26 1.09 -33.10
C ASP A 147 -7.20 2.29 -32.90
N PHE A 148 -7.13 2.93 -31.74
CA PHE A 148 -7.98 4.05 -31.35
C PHE A 148 -7.15 5.29 -31.04
N THR A 149 -7.58 6.45 -31.53
CA THR A 149 -7.05 7.72 -31.05
C THR A 149 -7.47 7.95 -29.60
N LEU A 150 -6.72 8.76 -28.85
CA LEU A 150 -7.11 9.15 -27.49
C LEU A 150 -8.52 9.75 -27.46
N LYS A 151 -8.88 10.56 -28.47
CA LYS A 151 -10.20 11.17 -28.59
C LYS A 151 -11.32 10.12 -28.71
N GLU A 152 -11.08 9.04 -29.45
CA GLU A 152 -12.04 7.94 -29.57
C GLU A 152 -12.14 7.15 -28.25
N LEU A 153 -11.02 6.80 -27.63
CA LEU A 153 -11.01 6.08 -26.34
C LEU A 153 -11.74 6.86 -25.23
N LYS A 154 -11.62 8.19 -25.21
CA LYS A 154 -12.31 9.05 -24.23
C LYS A 154 -13.84 9.06 -24.37
N LYS A 155 -14.40 8.56 -25.48
CA LYS A 155 -15.86 8.35 -25.62
C LYS A 155 -16.35 7.12 -24.86
N LEU A 156 -15.51 6.10 -24.70
CA LEU A 156 -15.84 4.88 -23.98
C LEU A 156 -15.92 5.16 -22.47
N ARG A 157 -16.63 4.29 -21.76
CA ARG A 157 -16.81 4.36 -20.32
C ARG A 157 -16.35 3.06 -19.67
N LEU A 158 -15.66 3.23 -18.54
CA LEU A 158 -15.12 2.13 -17.77
C LEU A 158 -16.24 1.31 -17.11
N ILE A 159 -16.00 0.02 -16.96
CA ILE A 159 -16.82 -0.93 -16.21
C ILE A 159 -15.94 -1.72 -15.24
N GLN A 160 -16.53 -2.20 -14.16
CA GLN A 160 -15.89 -3.09 -13.20
C GLN A 160 -15.91 -4.53 -13.75
N PRO A 161 -14.75 -5.11 -14.12
CA PRO A 161 -14.70 -6.44 -14.72
C PRO A 161 -15.07 -7.57 -13.75
N ASN A 162 -14.90 -7.34 -12.44
CA ASN A 162 -15.19 -8.34 -11.42
C ASN A 162 -16.63 -8.20 -10.93
N SER A 163 -17.51 -9.12 -11.32
CA SER A 163 -18.94 -9.08 -10.98
C SER A 163 -19.24 -9.13 -9.47
N PHE A 164 -18.30 -9.62 -8.66
CA PHE A 164 -18.40 -9.67 -7.20
C PHE A 164 -17.98 -8.36 -6.51
N ARG A 165 -17.45 -7.38 -7.25
CA ARG A 165 -17.16 -6.02 -6.77
C ARG A 165 -18.32 -5.09 -7.07
N ASP A 166 -18.30 -3.90 -6.47
CA ASP A 166 -19.33 -2.89 -6.69
C ASP A 166 -19.44 -2.48 -8.18
N GLN A 167 -20.62 -2.68 -8.74
CA GLN A 167 -20.96 -2.35 -10.13
C GLN A 167 -21.58 -0.95 -10.27
N THR A 168 -21.87 -0.25 -9.17
CA THR A 168 -22.59 1.03 -9.20
C THR A 168 -21.81 2.15 -9.88
N HIS A 169 -20.52 1.96 -10.13
CA HIS A 169 -19.65 2.91 -10.80
C HIS A 169 -19.49 2.68 -12.30
N ASN A 170 -20.09 1.62 -12.85
CA ASN A 170 -20.04 1.32 -14.28
C ASN A 170 -20.61 2.47 -15.12
N LEU A 171 -20.00 2.68 -16.28
CA LEU A 171 -20.41 3.65 -17.30
C LEU A 171 -20.31 5.13 -16.91
N LYS A 172 -19.75 5.46 -15.74
CA LYS A 172 -19.67 6.85 -15.25
C LYS A 172 -18.45 7.60 -15.76
N TYR A 173 -17.30 6.92 -15.87
CA TYR A 173 -16.01 7.58 -16.03
C TYR A 173 -15.27 7.10 -17.29
N PRO A 174 -14.52 7.96 -17.98
CA PRO A 174 -13.57 7.55 -19.00
C PRO A 174 -12.29 7.00 -18.36
N MET A 175 -11.49 6.30 -19.16
CA MET A 175 -10.13 5.88 -18.80
C MET A 175 -9.21 7.09 -18.61
N ALA A 176 -8.31 7.03 -17.63
CA ALA A 176 -7.29 8.07 -17.40
C ALA A 176 -6.12 7.98 -18.40
N THR A 177 -5.45 9.10 -18.64
CA THR A 177 -4.12 9.15 -19.27
C THR A 177 -3.04 9.28 -18.21
N LEU A 178 -1.80 8.93 -18.56
CA LEU A 178 -0.66 9.19 -17.69
C LEU A 178 -0.52 10.68 -17.38
N THR A 179 -0.72 11.56 -18.37
CA THR A 179 -0.63 13.02 -18.16
C THR A 179 -1.66 13.52 -17.15
N GLU A 180 -2.92 13.06 -17.26
CA GLU A 180 -3.97 13.43 -16.30
C GLU A 180 -3.68 12.90 -14.89
N LEU A 181 -3.08 11.71 -14.77
CA LEU A 181 -2.61 11.20 -13.47
C LEU A 181 -1.48 12.07 -12.91
N ILE A 182 -0.51 12.46 -13.74
CA ILE A 182 0.57 13.37 -13.31
C ILE A 182 -0.01 14.72 -12.88
N ASP A 183 -0.96 15.28 -13.62
CA ASP A 183 -1.66 16.52 -13.23
C ASP A 183 -2.36 16.35 -11.88
N LEU A 184 -3.02 15.21 -11.66
CA LEU A 184 -3.71 14.90 -10.40
C LEU A 184 -2.73 14.86 -9.22
N VAL A 185 -1.64 14.08 -9.29
CA VAL A 185 -0.72 13.94 -8.15
C VAL A 185 0.06 15.22 -7.87
N LYS A 186 0.36 16.03 -8.90
CA LYS A 186 1.04 17.32 -8.72
C LYS A 186 0.16 18.40 -8.11
N ALA A 187 -1.16 18.20 -8.12
CA ALA A 187 -2.11 19.11 -7.49
C ALA A 187 -2.31 18.83 -5.98
N GLU A 188 -1.77 17.72 -5.46
CA GLU A 188 -1.86 17.38 -4.04
C GLU A 188 -0.84 18.16 -3.20
N ASP A 189 -1.21 18.55 -1.98
CA ASP A 189 -0.33 19.29 -1.05
C ASP A 189 0.84 18.44 -0.52
N ARG A 190 0.73 17.11 -0.63
CA ARG A 190 1.77 16.15 -0.27
C ARG A 190 2.26 15.45 -1.51
N THR A 191 3.49 14.95 -1.46
CA THR A 191 3.99 14.06 -2.49
C THR A 191 3.14 12.79 -2.55
N VAL A 192 2.65 12.50 -3.76
CA VAL A 192 2.12 11.19 -4.17
C VAL A 192 2.93 10.78 -5.38
N ALA A 193 3.64 9.65 -5.28
CA ALA A 193 4.41 9.15 -6.41
C ALA A 193 3.54 8.38 -7.41
N ILE A 194 4.09 8.12 -8.59
CA ILE A 194 3.49 7.24 -9.60
C ILE A 194 4.36 6.01 -9.78
N HIS A 195 3.74 4.84 -9.95
CA HIS A 195 4.39 3.60 -10.35
C HIS A 195 3.83 3.19 -11.71
N ALA A 196 4.58 3.38 -12.80
CA ALA A 196 4.06 3.19 -14.14
C ALA A 196 4.64 1.93 -14.80
N GLU A 197 3.77 1.03 -15.29
CA GLU A 197 4.17 -0.22 -15.95
C GLU A 197 4.18 -0.08 -17.47
N THR A 198 5.24 -0.46 -18.18
CA THR A 198 5.16 -0.63 -19.64
C THR A 198 4.48 -1.96 -19.98
N LYS A 199 3.29 -1.94 -20.62
CA LYS A 199 2.60 -3.17 -21.05
C LYS A 199 3.06 -3.64 -22.43
N ASN A 200 3.52 -4.89 -22.51
CA ASN A 200 3.94 -5.59 -23.73
C ASN A 200 4.88 -4.77 -24.64
N PRO A 201 5.99 -4.21 -24.11
CA PRO A 201 6.80 -3.23 -24.84
C PRO A 201 7.40 -3.78 -26.14
N GLU A 202 7.83 -5.04 -26.17
CA GLU A 202 8.35 -5.69 -27.37
C GLU A 202 7.28 -5.79 -28.46
N TRP A 203 6.05 -6.14 -28.08
CA TRP A 203 4.92 -6.17 -29.01
C TRP A 203 4.59 -4.76 -29.51
N VAL A 204 4.52 -3.76 -28.63
CA VAL A 204 4.26 -2.36 -29.01
C VAL A 204 5.33 -1.86 -29.99
N ASN A 205 6.61 -2.11 -29.71
CA ASN A 205 7.74 -1.74 -30.57
C ASN A 205 7.75 -2.51 -31.90
N SER A 206 7.09 -3.67 -31.97
CA SER A 206 6.96 -4.43 -33.22
C SER A 206 5.94 -3.82 -34.20
N LEU A 207 5.04 -2.94 -33.74
CA LEU A 207 3.96 -2.39 -34.55
C LEU A 207 4.48 -1.37 -35.57
N ASP A 208 3.92 -1.41 -36.78
CA ASP A 208 4.21 -0.41 -37.84
C ASP A 208 3.93 1.01 -37.38
N LEU A 209 2.94 1.21 -36.50
CA LEU A 209 2.62 2.49 -35.88
C LEU A 209 3.86 3.14 -35.23
N VAL A 210 4.58 2.36 -34.42
CA VAL A 210 5.75 2.82 -33.65
C VAL A 210 6.98 2.90 -34.54
N LYS A 211 7.19 1.89 -35.39
CA LYS A 211 8.29 1.87 -36.37
C LYS A 211 8.25 3.04 -37.36
N ASN A 212 7.07 3.35 -37.90
CA ASN A 212 6.90 4.44 -38.86
C ASN A 212 7.07 5.82 -38.21
N ALA A 213 6.85 5.92 -36.90
CA ALA A 213 7.14 7.11 -36.12
C ALA A 213 8.64 7.24 -35.75
N ASN A 214 9.47 6.23 -36.08
CA ASN A 214 10.89 6.18 -35.78
C ASN A 214 11.19 6.43 -34.29
N THR A 215 10.42 5.77 -33.42
CA THR A 215 10.48 5.87 -31.96
C THR A 215 10.34 4.48 -31.34
N THR A 216 10.54 4.38 -30.04
CA THR A 216 10.15 3.22 -29.21
C THR A 216 9.10 3.61 -28.17
N PHE A 217 8.48 2.63 -27.53
CA PHE A 217 7.58 2.87 -26.40
C PHE A 217 8.33 3.54 -25.24
N GLU A 218 9.56 3.11 -24.99
CA GLU A 218 10.45 3.68 -23.98
C GLU A 218 10.78 5.15 -24.26
N ASP A 219 11.05 5.51 -25.52
CA ASP A 219 11.30 6.90 -25.91
C ASP A 219 10.06 7.77 -25.61
N ILE A 220 8.85 7.30 -25.95
CA ILE A 220 7.59 8.01 -25.66
C ILE A 220 7.38 8.19 -24.16
N VAL A 221 7.71 7.18 -23.35
CA VAL A 221 7.64 7.29 -21.88
C VAL A 221 8.61 8.35 -21.38
N VAL A 222 9.86 8.32 -21.84
CA VAL A 222 10.90 9.29 -21.43
C VAL A 222 10.52 10.71 -21.83
N GLU A 223 9.98 10.93 -23.02
CA GLU A 223 9.47 12.24 -23.44
C GLU A 223 8.41 12.80 -22.47
N VAL A 224 7.50 11.95 -21.98
CA VAL A 224 6.51 12.36 -20.97
C VAL A 224 7.17 12.67 -19.64
N LEU A 225 8.15 11.88 -19.20
CA LEU A 225 8.85 12.12 -17.94
C LEU A 225 9.63 13.44 -17.95
N GLU A 226 10.42 13.69 -18.99
CA GLU A 226 11.20 14.92 -19.16
C GLU A 226 10.30 16.16 -19.25
N ALA A 227 9.25 16.10 -20.08
CA ALA A 227 8.30 17.20 -20.21
C ALA A 227 7.56 17.52 -18.89
N ARG A 228 7.58 16.59 -17.94
CA ARG A 228 6.91 16.70 -16.64
C ARG A 228 7.92 16.77 -15.48
N GLY A 229 9.21 16.90 -15.74
CA GLY A 229 10.23 17.12 -14.70
C GLY A 229 10.49 15.91 -13.80
N TYR A 230 10.36 14.69 -14.32
CA TYR A 230 10.81 13.46 -13.67
C TYR A 230 12.12 13.01 -14.33
N ASP A 231 13.23 13.59 -13.89
CA ASP A 231 14.53 13.50 -14.57
C ASP A 231 15.67 12.94 -13.69
N SER A 232 15.38 12.61 -12.42
CA SER A 232 16.38 12.12 -11.46
C SER A 232 16.01 10.78 -10.81
N GLU A 233 16.99 10.11 -10.22
CA GLU A 233 16.81 8.91 -9.39
C GLU A 233 15.95 9.14 -8.13
N TYR A 234 15.78 10.41 -7.72
CA TYR A 234 14.96 10.79 -6.56
C TYR A 234 13.53 11.20 -6.96
N SER A 235 13.23 11.23 -8.25
CA SER A 235 11.90 11.56 -8.77
C SER A 235 10.82 10.71 -8.08
N PRO A 236 9.68 11.28 -7.66
CA PRO A 236 8.56 10.49 -7.12
C PRO A 236 7.81 9.78 -8.25
N PHE A 237 8.53 8.94 -8.98
CA PHE A 237 8.09 8.18 -10.12
C PHE A 237 8.91 6.89 -10.19
N PHE A 238 8.26 5.75 -10.38
CA PHE A 238 8.90 4.46 -10.61
C PHE A 238 8.46 3.94 -11.98
N LEU A 239 9.40 3.38 -12.72
CA LEU A 239 9.14 2.65 -13.97
C LEU A 239 9.21 1.15 -13.66
N GLN A 240 8.18 0.42 -14.04
CA GLN A 240 8.16 -1.04 -13.87
C GLN A 240 7.86 -1.77 -15.18
N SER A 241 8.31 -3.01 -15.26
CA SER A 241 8.03 -3.86 -16.42
C SER A 241 8.32 -5.32 -16.08
N PHE A 242 7.61 -6.23 -16.75
CA PHE A 242 8.00 -7.64 -16.85
C PHE A 242 9.11 -7.85 -17.89
N SER A 243 9.35 -6.88 -18.76
CA SER A 243 10.41 -6.91 -19.77
C SER A 243 11.71 -6.35 -19.21
N GLU A 244 12.70 -7.23 -19.05
CA GLU A 244 14.07 -6.81 -18.72
C GLU A 244 14.66 -5.95 -19.85
N GLU A 245 14.36 -6.26 -21.11
CA GLU A 245 14.82 -5.49 -22.27
C GLU A 245 14.34 -4.03 -22.21
N SER A 246 13.06 -3.83 -21.92
CA SER A 246 12.46 -2.51 -21.74
C SER A 246 13.09 -1.74 -20.59
N LEU A 247 13.31 -2.36 -19.43
CA LEU A 247 13.95 -1.67 -18.30
C LEU A 247 15.41 -1.33 -18.59
N ARG A 248 16.16 -2.17 -19.31
CA ARG A 248 17.53 -1.85 -19.75
C ARG A 248 17.52 -0.70 -20.75
N ALA A 249 16.57 -0.68 -21.67
CA ALA A 249 16.38 0.43 -22.60
C ALA A 249 16.07 1.74 -21.85
N LEU A 250 15.17 1.72 -20.86
CA LEU A 250 14.86 2.88 -20.02
C LEU A 250 16.07 3.31 -19.17
N ALA A 251 16.85 2.37 -18.64
CA ALA A 251 18.06 2.67 -17.85
C ALA A 251 19.15 3.42 -18.63
N GLN A 252 19.17 3.28 -19.95
CA GLN A 252 20.09 4.04 -20.82
C GLN A 252 19.62 5.48 -21.09
N ARG A 253 18.34 5.80 -20.82
CA ARG A 253 17.70 7.06 -21.22
C ARG A 253 17.31 7.94 -20.03
N THR A 254 17.03 7.35 -18.87
CA THR A 254 16.62 8.08 -17.66
C THR A 254 17.17 7.45 -16.39
N THR A 255 17.42 8.26 -15.37
CA THR A 255 17.82 7.81 -14.03
C THR A 255 16.63 7.53 -13.11
N VAL A 256 15.39 7.82 -13.53
CA VAL A 256 14.16 7.49 -12.76
C VAL A 256 14.21 6.03 -12.27
N PRO A 257 13.79 5.71 -11.03
CA PRO A 257 13.82 4.36 -10.45
C PRO A 257 13.19 3.27 -11.33
N LYS A 258 13.85 2.11 -11.46
CA LYS A 258 13.37 0.92 -12.21
C LYS A 258 12.98 -0.19 -11.25
N VAL A 259 11.86 -0.84 -11.50
CA VAL A 259 11.36 -1.97 -10.72
C VAL A 259 11.06 -3.14 -11.65
N MET A 260 11.84 -4.21 -11.54
CA MET A 260 11.63 -5.41 -12.36
C MET A 260 10.52 -6.27 -11.77
N LEU A 261 9.50 -6.56 -12.56
CA LEU A 261 8.37 -7.39 -12.17
C LEU A 261 8.68 -8.87 -12.36
N VAL A 262 8.30 -9.68 -11.38
CA VAL A 262 8.59 -11.12 -11.36
C VAL A 262 7.35 -11.91 -10.97
N TRP A 263 7.00 -12.85 -11.84
CA TRP A 263 5.93 -13.81 -11.61
C TRP A 263 6.47 -15.22 -11.32
N LYS A 264 5.77 -16.27 -11.76
CA LYS A 264 5.88 -17.66 -11.30
C LYS A 264 7.28 -18.28 -11.34
N GLU A 265 8.17 -17.76 -12.17
CA GLU A 265 9.44 -18.37 -12.51
C GLU A 265 10.51 -18.18 -11.42
N GLY A 266 10.29 -17.29 -10.44
CA GLY A 266 11.28 -16.94 -9.42
C GLY A 266 12.52 -16.25 -10.01
N VAL A 267 13.55 -16.01 -9.19
CA VAL A 267 14.79 -15.36 -9.64
C VAL A 267 16.04 -16.01 -9.03
N THR A 268 17.02 -16.32 -9.88
CA THR A 268 18.33 -16.84 -9.45
C THR A 268 19.18 -15.75 -8.80
N GLN A 269 20.22 -16.14 -8.04
CA GLN A 269 21.08 -15.16 -7.38
C GLN A 269 21.90 -14.35 -8.40
N GLU A 270 22.34 -15.00 -9.46
CA GLU A 270 23.06 -14.37 -10.57
C GLU A 270 22.20 -13.29 -11.23
N LYS A 271 20.93 -13.60 -11.52
CA LYS A 271 20.01 -12.63 -12.10
C LYS A 271 19.70 -11.47 -11.15
N LEU A 272 19.57 -11.72 -9.84
CA LEU A 272 19.42 -10.65 -8.86
C LEU A 272 20.63 -9.69 -8.86
N MET A 273 21.85 -10.22 -8.92
CA MET A 273 23.06 -9.40 -9.01
C MET A 273 23.07 -8.54 -10.28
N GLU A 274 22.75 -9.12 -11.44
CA GLU A 274 22.64 -8.38 -12.71
C GLU A 274 21.61 -7.25 -12.66
N LEU A 275 20.44 -7.50 -12.06
CA LEU A 275 19.37 -6.51 -11.95
C LEU A 275 19.73 -5.41 -10.96
N SER A 276 20.47 -5.73 -9.88
CA SER A 276 20.88 -4.75 -8.87
C SER A 276 21.78 -3.64 -9.39
N GLU A 277 22.40 -3.82 -10.57
CA GLU A 277 23.22 -2.79 -11.19
C GLU A 277 22.43 -1.57 -11.67
N PHE A 278 21.12 -1.72 -11.92
CA PHE A 278 20.29 -0.64 -12.49
C PHE A 278 18.85 -0.55 -11.94
N CYS A 279 18.37 -1.58 -11.23
CA CYS A 279 17.05 -1.57 -10.60
C CYS A 279 17.11 -0.93 -9.21
N TYR A 280 16.13 -0.08 -8.93
CA TYR A 280 15.81 0.38 -7.57
C TYR A 280 15.27 -0.77 -6.72
N GLY A 281 14.49 -1.66 -7.34
CA GLY A 281 13.85 -2.75 -6.63
C GLY A 281 13.21 -3.79 -7.53
N MET A 282 12.48 -4.69 -6.88
CA MET A 282 11.74 -5.78 -7.49
C MET A 282 10.27 -5.69 -7.13
N GLY A 283 9.42 -5.88 -8.13
CA GLY A 283 7.99 -6.08 -7.95
C GLY A 283 7.71 -7.58 -7.95
N LEU A 284 7.31 -8.17 -6.83
CA LEU A 284 7.17 -9.62 -6.70
C LEU A 284 5.72 -10.04 -6.55
N TRP A 285 5.31 -11.08 -7.28
CA TRP A 285 4.08 -11.78 -6.94
C TRP A 285 4.20 -12.37 -5.53
N LYS A 286 3.24 -12.05 -4.64
CA LYS A 286 3.29 -12.36 -3.20
C LYS A 286 3.51 -13.85 -2.90
N ASP A 287 3.04 -14.72 -3.80
CA ASP A 287 3.15 -16.17 -3.69
C ASP A 287 4.55 -16.73 -4.01
N LEU A 288 5.50 -15.91 -4.46
CA LEU A 288 6.92 -16.27 -4.53
C LEU A 288 7.63 -16.19 -3.17
N ILE A 289 7.03 -15.45 -2.23
CA ILE A 289 7.61 -15.21 -0.90
C ILE A 289 6.94 -16.15 0.10
N ILE A 290 5.62 -16.11 0.20
CA ILE A 290 4.82 -17.05 1.00
C ILE A 290 4.08 -17.95 0.03
N THR A 291 4.60 -19.16 -0.18
CA THR A 291 4.01 -20.10 -1.14
C THR A 291 2.78 -20.77 -0.56
N GLY A 292 1.75 -20.98 -1.38
CA GLY A 292 0.54 -21.71 -0.99
C GLY A 292 0.61 -23.18 -1.40
N TRP A 293 0.06 -24.07 -0.57
CA TRP A 293 -0.26 -25.44 -0.97
C TRP A 293 -1.63 -25.47 -1.66
N ASN A 294 -1.68 -26.04 -2.87
CA ASN A 294 -2.93 -26.33 -3.55
C ASN A 294 -3.54 -27.59 -2.96
N ASP A 295 -4.82 -27.55 -2.60
CA ASP A 295 -5.56 -28.76 -2.30
C ASP A 295 -5.80 -29.64 -3.53
N ALA A 296 -6.41 -30.81 -3.31
CA ALA A 296 -6.74 -31.77 -4.37
C ALA A 296 -7.68 -31.20 -5.46
N TYR A 297 -8.28 -30.02 -5.23
CA TYR A 297 -9.17 -29.32 -6.15
C TYR A 297 -8.54 -28.06 -6.76
N GLY A 298 -7.26 -27.79 -6.45
CA GLY A 298 -6.52 -26.63 -6.95
C GLY A 298 -6.75 -25.33 -6.20
N TYR A 299 -7.42 -25.35 -5.04
CA TYR A 299 -7.57 -24.17 -4.20
C TYR A 299 -6.35 -23.99 -3.29
N LYS A 300 -5.80 -22.78 -3.28
CA LYS A 300 -4.69 -22.40 -2.39
C LYS A 300 -5.22 -22.20 -0.99
N ASN A 301 -5.11 -23.24 -0.18
CA ASN A 301 -5.74 -23.21 1.13
C ASN A 301 -4.77 -22.78 2.21
N TYR A 302 -3.51 -23.21 2.19
CA TYR A 302 -2.61 -23.02 3.33
C TYR A 302 -1.25 -22.48 2.90
N ALA A 303 -0.66 -21.62 3.73
CA ALA A 303 0.73 -21.21 3.62
C ALA A 303 1.62 -22.45 3.85
N TRP A 304 2.50 -22.71 2.89
CA TRP A 304 3.35 -23.89 2.86
C TRP A 304 4.78 -23.56 3.28
N ASN A 305 5.40 -22.61 2.59
CA ASN A 305 6.79 -22.24 2.83
C ASN A 305 7.00 -20.74 2.72
N ARG A 306 8.03 -20.25 3.42
CA ARG A 306 8.56 -18.90 3.28
C ARG A 306 9.91 -18.98 2.59
N THR A 307 10.12 -18.18 1.55
CA THR A 307 11.40 -18.12 0.84
C THR A 307 12.32 -17.05 1.44
N ASP A 308 13.61 -17.13 1.13
CA ASP A 308 14.63 -16.14 1.49
C ASP A 308 14.74 -15.00 0.46
N LEU A 309 13.79 -14.91 -0.47
CA LEU A 309 13.88 -14.01 -1.62
C LEU A 309 13.94 -12.53 -1.22
N VAL A 310 13.18 -12.14 -0.18
CA VAL A 310 13.19 -10.76 0.34
C VAL A 310 14.58 -10.43 0.89
N GLU A 311 15.15 -11.30 1.72
CA GLU A 311 16.49 -11.12 2.30
C GLU A 311 17.58 -11.04 1.21
N ARG A 312 17.51 -11.92 0.21
CA ARG A 312 18.46 -11.92 -0.92
C ARG A 312 18.41 -10.64 -1.73
N ILE A 313 17.23 -10.05 -1.93
CA ILE A 313 17.07 -8.77 -2.64
C ILE A 313 17.60 -7.62 -1.78
N HIS A 314 17.26 -7.59 -0.48
CA HIS A 314 17.76 -6.56 0.45
C HIS A 314 19.27 -6.59 0.62
N ASN A 315 19.91 -7.76 0.60
CA ASN A 315 21.37 -7.91 0.66
C ASN A 315 22.08 -7.26 -0.54
N LEU A 316 21.36 -6.99 -1.63
CA LEU A 316 21.85 -6.26 -2.80
C LEU A 316 21.45 -4.77 -2.78
N GLY A 317 20.85 -4.28 -1.70
CA GLY A 317 20.42 -2.88 -1.55
C GLY A 317 19.13 -2.51 -2.29
N MET A 318 18.52 -3.47 -3.00
CA MET A 318 17.27 -3.27 -3.73
C MET A 318 16.04 -3.33 -2.82
N LYS A 319 14.95 -2.68 -3.23
CA LYS A 319 13.64 -2.73 -2.54
C LYS A 319 12.74 -3.85 -3.03
N VAL A 320 11.79 -4.26 -2.20
CA VAL A 320 10.77 -5.26 -2.53
C VAL A 320 9.37 -4.67 -2.42
N HIS A 321 8.69 -4.55 -3.54
CA HIS A 321 7.27 -4.22 -3.60
C HIS A 321 6.48 -5.48 -3.98
N ILE A 322 5.48 -5.88 -3.20
CA ILE A 322 4.72 -7.10 -3.50
C ILE A 322 3.38 -6.80 -4.14
N TYR A 323 2.94 -7.69 -5.04
CA TYR A 323 1.63 -7.60 -5.67
C TYR A 323 0.89 -8.97 -5.72
N THR A 324 -0.43 -9.03 -5.81
CA THR A 324 -1.38 -7.96 -5.46
C THR A 324 -2.13 -8.39 -4.22
N MET A 325 -2.17 -7.53 -3.22
CA MET A 325 -2.92 -7.73 -1.99
C MET A 325 -4.39 -7.39 -2.22
N ARG A 326 -5.28 -8.30 -1.86
CA ARG A 326 -6.72 -8.21 -2.12
C ARG A 326 -7.50 -8.67 -0.92
N ASN A 327 -8.58 -7.96 -0.59
CA ASN A 327 -9.32 -8.22 0.64
C ASN A 327 -10.30 -9.40 0.52
N GLU A 328 -10.68 -9.76 -0.70
CA GLU A 328 -11.72 -10.75 -0.92
C GLU A 328 -11.20 -12.17 -0.61
N ASP A 329 -12.01 -12.96 0.12
CA ASP A 329 -11.66 -14.29 0.62
C ASP A 329 -11.03 -15.22 -0.41
N ARG A 330 -11.46 -15.13 -1.68
CA ARG A 330 -10.93 -15.94 -2.78
C ARG A 330 -9.44 -15.72 -3.09
N TYR A 331 -8.86 -14.62 -2.61
CA TYR A 331 -7.45 -14.28 -2.79
C TYR A 331 -6.62 -14.50 -1.53
N LEU A 332 -7.27 -14.78 -0.40
CA LEU A 332 -6.64 -14.99 0.90
C LEU A 332 -6.40 -16.48 1.13
N LEU A 333 -5.24 -16.81 1.69
CA LEU A 333 -5.01 -18.14 2.24
C LEU A 333 -5.89 -18.34 3.48
N TRP A 334 -6.34 -19.56 3.71
CA TRP A 334 -7.21 -19.93 4.84
C TRP A 334 -6.58 -19.63 6.19
N ASP A 335 -5.25 -19.71 6.31
CA ASP A 335 -4.50 -19.39 7.54
C ASP A 335 -4.73 -17.96 8.03
N TYR A 336 -5.12 -17.05 7.14
CA TYR A 336 -5.46 -15.68 7.48
C TYR A 336 -6.90 -15.53 8.00
N GLY A 337 -7.70 -16.61 8.03
CA GLY A 337 -9.02 -16.62 8.66
C GLY A 337 -9.99 -15.60 8.06
N GLN A 338 -9.91 -15.36 6.74
CA GLN A 338 -10.67 -14.32 6.02
C GLN A 338 -10.42 -12.90 6.54
N ASP A 339 -9.29 -12.67 7.22
CA ASP A 339 -8.86 -11.34 7.64
C ASP A 339 -7.67 -10.90 6.78
N PRO A 340 -7.87 -9.99 5.80
CA PRO A 340 -6.78 -9.53 4.95
C PRO A 340 -5.66 -8.83 5.73
N ARG A 341 -5.96 -8.25 6.91
CA ARG A 341 -4.93 -7.62 7.74
C ARG A 341 -3.87 -8.62 8.19
N ARG A 342 -4.26 -9.87 8.46
CA ARG A 342 -3.29 -10.93 8.83
C ARG A 342 -2.36 -11.28 7.69
N GLU A 343 -2.82 -11.21 6.44
CA GLU A 343 -1.96 -11.41 5.28
C GLU A 343 -0.93 -10.27 5.20
N TYR A 344 -1.38 -9.00 5.23
CA TYR A 344 -0.47 -7.86 5.24
C TYR A 344 0.56 -7.94 6.39
N GLU A 345 0.13 -8.30 7.60
CA GLU A 345 1.02 -8.47 8.76
C GLU A 345 2.07 -9.57 8.55
N ALA A 346 1.69 -10.68 7.90
CA ALA A 346 2.63 -11.77 7.62
C ALA A 346 3.78 -11.29 6.73
N PHE A 347 3.49 -10.48 5.71
CA PHE A 347 4.52 -9.88 4.85
C PHE A 347 5.26 -8.72 5.52
N LEU A 348 4.61 -7.98 6.42
CA LEU A 348 5.25 -6.87 7.15
C LEU A 348 6.40 -7.38 8.02
N GLN A 349 6.22 -8.56 8.63
CA GLN A 349 7.26 -9.23 9.40
C GLN A 349 8.45 -9.71 8.55
N LEU A 350 8.28 -9.83 7.23
CA LEU A 350 9.35 -10.20 6.30
C LEU A 350 10.11 -8.97 5.77
N GLY A 351 9.72 -7.75 6.15
CA GLY A 351 10.42 -6.54 5.75
C GLY A 351 10.11 -6.04 4.35
N VAL A 352 8.99 -6.44 3.75
CA VAL A 352 8.54 -5.91 2.46
C VAL A 352 8.45 -4.37 2.50
N ASP A 353 9.00 -3.71 1.48
CA ASP A 353 9.14 -2.24 1.41
C ASP A 353 7.89 -1.56 0.83
N GLY A 354 7.03 -2.27 0.11
CA GLY A 354 5.82 -1.70 -0.48
C GLY A 354 4.79 -2.75 -0.89
N TYR A 355 3.53 -2.33 -0.95
CA TYR A 355 2.41 -3.21 -1.23
C TYR A 355 1.51 -2.62 -2.31
N PHE A 356 1.44 -3.30 -3.45
CA PHE A 356 0.36 -3.10 -4.42
C PHE A 356 -0.93 -3.70 -3.85
N THR A 357 -1.92 -2.85 -3.62
CA THR A 357 -3.21 -3.25 -3.07
C THR A 357 -4.38 -2.65 -3.83
N ASP A 358 -5.42 -3.45 -4.04
CA ASP A 358 -6.70 -2.98 -4.58
C ASP A 358 -7.51 -2.19 -3.52
N PHE A 359 -7.09 -2.25 -2.24
CA PHE A 359 -7.79 -1.66 -1.08
C PHE A 359 -6.84 -0.82 -0.19
N PRO A 360 -6.38 0.36 -0.66
CA PRO A 360 -5.44 1.22 0.07
C PRO A 360 -5.83 1.49 1.53
N ALA A 361 -7.13 1.71 1.80
CA ALA A 361 -7.64 2.01 3.14
C ALA A 361 -7.35 0.90 4.17
N THR A 362 -7.39 -0.36 3.74
CA THR A 362 -7.15 -1.50 4.64
C THR A 362 -5.71 -1.56 5.08
N LEU A 363 -4.78 -1.40 4.13
CA LEU A 363 -3.36 -1.32 4.46
C LEU A 363 -3.03 -0.06 5.27
N LYS A 364 -3.63 1.10 4.93
CA LYS A 364 -3.46 2.33 5.69
C LYS A 364 -3.83 2.16 7.15
N SER A 365 -5.00 1.58 7.42
CA SER A 365 -5.45 1.31 8.79
C SER A 365 -4.48 0.37 9.52
N LEU A 366 -3.95 -0.66 8.86
CA LEU A 366 -2.96 -1.54 9.48
C LEU A 366 -1.66 -0.83 9.81
N LEU A 367 -1.12 -0.05 8.87
CA LEU A 367 0.14 0.68 9.07
C LEU A 367 -0.01 1.77 10.14
N ASP A 368 -1.18 2.40 10.24
CA ASP A 368 -1.46 3.36 11.32
C ASP A 368 -1.40 2.67 12.69
N ASP A 369 -2.05 1.52 12.84
CA ASP A 369 -1.99 0.75 14.09
C ASP A 369 -0.55 0.29 14.41
N ALA A 370 0.20 -0.10 13.38
CA ALA A 370 1.54 -0.65 13.53
C ALA A 370 2.63 0.42 13.77
N TYR A 371 2.52 1.61 13.17
CA TYR A 371 3.58 2.63 13.14
C TYR A 371 3.21 3.96 13.79
N ILE A 372 1.94 4.27 14.05
CA ILE A 372 1.54 5.53 14.74
C ILE A 372 1.42 5.32 16.26
N SER A 373 1.26 4.07 16.73
CA SER A 373 1.28 3.70 18.17
C SER A 373 2.62 3.99 18.88
N SER A 374 3.72 4.16 18.12
CA SER A 374 5.06 4.46 18.65
C SER A 374 5.36 5.96 18.83
N ALA A 375 4.42 6.86 18.51
CA ALA A 375 4.67 8.30 18.41
C ALA A 375 3.78 9.17 19.33
N ILE A 376 3.34 8.67 20.49
CA ILE A 376 2.80 9.55 21.55
C ILE A 376 4.00 10.00 22.41
N PRO A 377 4.43 11.27 22.37
CA PRO A 377 5.42 11.77 23.31
C PRO A 377 4.81 11.71 24.72
N CYS A 378 5.54 11.15 25.67
CA CYS A 378 5.11 11.05 27.09
C CYS A 378 4.64 12.40 27.69
N ALA A 379 5.05 13.52 27.08
CA ALA A 379 4.74 14.88 27.52
C ALA A 379 3.24 15.27 27.54
N THR A 380 2.36 14.66 26.74
CA THR A 380 0.93 15.02 26.70
C THR A 380 0.06 14.32 27.75
N LEU A 381 0.62 13.40 28.53
CA LEU A 381 -0.10 12.65 29.58
C LEU A 381 0.05 13.23 30.99
N CYS A 382 0.83 14.30 31.17
CA CYS A 382 0.86 15.01 32.45
C CYS A 382 -0.37 15.93 32.56
N PRO A 383 -1.29 15.72 33.52
CA PRO A 383 -2.40 16.64 33.72
C PRO A 383 -1.85 18.02 34.13
N PRO A 384 -2.46 19.13 33.64
CA PRO A 384 -2.02 20.47 34.00
C PRO A 384 -2.08 20.66 35.51
N SER A 385 -1.15 21.43 36.07
CA SER A 385 -1.08 21.72 37.49
C SER A 385 -2.42 22.30 37.98
N LEU A 386 -3.18 21.53 38.75
CA LEU A 386 -4.33 22.02 39.50
C LEU A 386 -3.85 23.14 40.42
N SER A 387 -4.26 24.37 40.10
CA SER A 387 -4.10 25.53 40.95
C SER A 387 -4.80 25.28 42.29
N SER A 388 -4.12 25.66 43.37
CA SER A 388 -4.54 25.42 44.74
C SER A 388 -5.82 26.18 45.11
N PRO A 389 -6.89 25.52 45.59
CA PRO A 389 -7.94 26.19 46.34
C PRO A 389 -7.59 26.24 47.83
N GLY A 390 -8.01 27.34 48.45
CA GLY A 390 -7.65 27.78 49.79
C GLY A 390 -8.01 26.86 50.95
N SER A 391 -7.51 27.28 52.10
CA SER A 391 -7.54 26.65 53.41
C SER A 391 -8.95 26.25 53.89
N SER A 392 -9.17 24.96 54.11
CA SER A 392 -10.11 24.49 55.14
C SER A 392 -9.60 23.20 55.78
N SER A 393 -9.71 23.15 57.11
CA SER A 393 -9.25 22.08 57.99
C SER A 393 -10.20 20.90 57.95
N ASP A 394 -9.84 19.84 57.22
CA ASP A 394 -10.58 18.59 57.27
C ASP A 394 -9.65 17.38 57.20
N LYS A 395 -9.70 16.51 58.21
CA LYS A 395 -8.80 15.35 58.34
C LYS A 395 -8.99 14.34 57.19
N ASN A 396 -10.19 14.26 56.62
CA ASN A 396 -10.49 13.40 55.46
C ASN A 396 -9.82 13.88 54.16
N LYS A 397 -9.59 15.19 53.98
CA LYS A 397 -8.85 15.71 52.81
C LYS A 397 -7.35 15.36 52.84
N LYS A 398 -6.75 15.16 54.02
CA LYS A 398 -5.33 14.76 54.13
C LYS A 398 -5.09 13.33 53.64
N GLN A 399 -6.03 12.42 53.89
CA GLN A 399 -5.92 11.02 53.50
C GLN A 399 -6.14 10.85 51.98
N SER A 400 -7.14 11.52 51.39
CA SER A 400 -7.32 11.57 49.94
C SER A 400 -6.16 12.26 49.21
N LYS A 401 -5.56 13.32 49.79
CA LYS A 401 -4.34 13.96 49.24
C LYS A 401 -3.11 13.06 49.29
N SER A 402 -2.99 12.21 50.32
CA SER A 402 -1.92 11.21 50.42
C SER A 402 -2.08 10.13 49.35
N ILE A 403 -3.29 9.62 49.15
CA ILE A 403 -3.60 8.59 48.15
C ILE A 403 -3.37 9.14 46.74
N LEU A 404 -3.83 10.36 46.44
CA LEU A 404 -3.60 11.01 45.14
C LEU A 404 -2.12 11.32 44.87
N ARG A 405 -1.33 11.66 45.91
CA ARG A 405 0.13 11.81 45.78
C ARG A 405 0.83 10.47 45.52
N SER A 406 0.41 9.40 46.18
CA SER A 406 0.95 8.06 45.94
C SER A 406 0.59 7.54 44.54
N ILE A 407 -0.65 7.77 44.07
CA ILE A 407 -1.07 7.45 42.70
C ILE A 407 -0.26 8.27 41.69
N ARG A 408 -0.03 9.56 41.94
CA ARG A 408 0.80 10.41 41.08
C ARG A 408 2.27 9.98 41.06
N ALA A 409 2.84 9.59 42.19
CA ALA A 409 4.21 9.07 42.26
C ALA A 409 4.34 7.72 41.53
N LEU A 410 3.34 6.85 41.65
CA LEU A 410 3.27 5.58 40.93
C LEU A 410 3.09 5.81 39.42
N LEU A 411 2.29 6.80 39.01
CA LEU A 411 2.14 7.19 37.61
C LEU A 411 3.45 7.81 37.08
N CYS A 412 4.14 8.70 37.80
CA CYS A 412 5.42 9.22 37.33
C CYS A 412 6.51 8.12 37.24
N SER A 413 6.57 7.17 38.17
CA SER A 413 7.57 6.09 38.12
C SER A 413 7.27 5.03 37.05
N VAL A 414 6.02 4.93 36.59
CA VAL A 414 5.61 4.01 35.51
C VAL A 414 5.73 4.65 34.12
N TYR A 415 5.76 5.98 34.04
CA TYR A 415 5.75 6.72 32.76
C TYR A 415 7.05 7.48 32.43
N CYS A 416 8.00 7.64 33.37
CA CYS A 416 9.20 8.47 33.16
C CYS A 416 10.56 7.75 33.32
N ASP A 417 10.59 6.43 33.46
CA ASP A 417 11.83 5.65 33.33
C ASP A 417 11.85 4.90 31.99
N GLU A 418 12.09 5.67 30.92
CA GLU A 418 12.84 5.34 29.69
C GLU A 418 12.95 6.58 28.79
#